data_AF-A0A2G9UE67-F1
#
_entry.id   AF-A0A2G9UE67-F1
#
_cell.length_a   1.000
_cell.length_b   1.000
_cell.length_c   1.000
_cell.angle_alpha   90.00
_cell.angle_beta   90.00
_cell.angle_gamma   90.00
#
_symmetry.space_group_name_H-M   'P 1'
#
loop_
_entity.id
_entity.type
_entity.pdbx_description
1 polymer ?
#
loop_
_entity_poly.entity_id
_entity_poly.type
_entity_poly.pdbx_seq_one_letter_code
_entity_poly.pdbx_strand_id
1 'polypeptide(L)'
;MADNRCGPHYSGAACDWPICVHGVVDPVSRVCQCYNHFAPPFCEFCLPGYWAEACDREILPAMPEPLLPPFFGHVVVYLVVVLLILIIYFAFGRCRSNPPPYEEVIQEAPPPPYYLI
;
A
#
# COMPACT_ATOMS: atom_id res chain seq x y z
N MET A 1 9.62 -15.25 47.24
CA MET A 1 10.70 -16.18 47.63
C MET A 1 10.62 -17.36 46.69
N ALA A 2 11.46 -17.39 45.64
CA ALA A 2 11.61 -18.60 44.85
C ALA A 2 12.37 -19.60 45.72
N ASP A 3 11.81 -20.78 45.92
CA ASP A 3 12.50 -21.86 46.62
C ASP A 3 13.64 -22.32 45.69
N ASN A 4 14.89 -21.95 46.01
CA ASN A 4 16.09 -22.23 45.21
C ASN A 4 16.38 -23.74 44.99
N ARG A 5 15.47 -24.62 45.43
CA ARG A 5 15.51 -26.07 45.24
C ARG A 5 14.86 -26.52 43.93
N CYS A 6 13.95 -25.72 43.37
CA CYS A 6 13.24 -26.03 42.13
C CYS A 6 13.76 -25.18 40.96
N GLY A 7 13.65 -25.71 39.74
CA GLY A 7 13.95 -24.96 38.52
C GLY A 7 13.05 -23.73 38.34
N PRO A 8 13.38 -22.80 37.44
CA PRO A 8 12.72 -21.48 37.35
C PRO A 8 11.21 -21.54 37.04
N HIS A 9 10.72 -22.64 36.47
CA HIS A 9 9.33 -22.80 36.05
C HIS A 9 8.52 -23.76 36.93
N TYR A 10 9.07 -24.23 38.05
CA TYR A 10 8.41 -25.18 38.94
C TYR A 10 8.52 -24.75 40.39
N SER A 11 7.51 -25.11 41.18
CA SER A 11 7.39 -24.81 42.60
C SER A 11 6.78 -25.98 43.37
N GLY A 12 6.64 -25.81 44.69
CA GLY A 12 6.09 -26.82 45.58
C GLY A 12 7.15 -27.71 46.22
N ALA A 13 6.73 -28.47 47.24
CA ALA A 13 7.64 -29.29 48.05
C ALA A 13 8.40 -30.36 47.25
N ALA A 14 7.85 -30.79 46.11
CA ALA A 14 8.45 -31.77 45.20
C ALA A 14 8.76 -31.19 43.81
N CYS A 15 8.75 -29.87 43.63
CA CYS A 15 8.93 -29.20 42.33
C CYS A 15 7.96 -29.68 41.24
N ASP A 16 6.74 -30.05 41.64
CA ASP A 16 5.75 -30.66 40.77
C ASP A 16 4.65 -29.70 40.31
N TRP A 17 4.67 -28.45 40.79
CA TRP A 17 3.71 -27.41 40.41
C TRP A 17 4.31 -26.47 39.38
N PRO A 18 3.80 -26.43 38.14
CA PRO A 18 4.28 -25.47 37.14
C PRO A 18 3.91 -24.04 37.56
N ILE A 19 4.78 -23.10 37.23
CA ILE A 19 4.52 -21.66 37.44
C ILE A 19 4.03 -21.08 36.12
N CYS A 20 2.79 -20.59 36.10
CA CYS A 20 2.22 -19.93 34.93
C CYS A 20 2.42 -18.41 35.05
N VAL A 21 3.01 -17.78 34.03
CA VAL A 21 3.18 -16.31 34.02
C VAL A 21 1.85 -15.63 33.74
N HIS A 22 1.20 -16.01 32.65
CA HIS A 22 -0.08 -15.46 32.20
C HIS A 22 -1.18 -16.53 32.15
N GLY A 23 -1.54 -17.08 33.31
CA GLY A 23 -2.56 -18.13 33.38
C GLY A 23 -2.79 -18.65 34.79
N VAL A 24 -3.52 -19.76 34.88
CA VAL A 24 -3.77 -20.48 36.14
C VAL A 24 -3.32 -21.92 36.01
N VAL A 25 -2.79 -22.49 37.09
CA VAL A 25 -2.50 -23.92 37.13
C VAL A 25 -3.81 -24.67 37.37
N ASP A 26 -4.13 -25.63 36.51
CA ASP A 26 -5.18 -26.60 36.81
C ASP A 26 -4.63 -27.63 37.82
N PRO A 27 -5.22 -27.72 39.03
CA PRO A 27 -4.72 -28.60 40.08
C PRO A 27 -4.89 -30.09 39.75
N VAL A 28 -5.79 -30.45 38.81
CA VAL A 28 -6.04 -31.84 38.45
C VAL A 28 -5.02 -32.33 37.42
N SER A 29 -4.88 -31.59 36.32
CA SER A 29 -3.97 -31.96 35.23
C SER A 29 -2.53 -31.53 35.45
N ARG A 30 -2.27 -30.63 36.41
CA ARG A 30 -0.95 -30.00 36.65
C ARG A 30 -0.41 -29.29 35.41
N VAL A 31 -1.29 -28.65 34.65
CA VAL A 31 -0.96 -27.89 33.44
C VAL A 31 -1.42 -26.45 33.60
N CYS A 32 -0.66 -25.51 33.04
CA CYS A 32 -1.07 -24.11 32.96
C CYS A 32 -2.16 -23.92 31.90
N GLN A 33 -3.32 -23.41 32.34
CA GLN A 33 -4.34 -22.84 31.49
C GLN A 33 -4.00 -21.37 31.23
N CYS A 34 -3.51 -21.09 30.02
CA CYS A 34 -3.10 -19.75 29.62
C CYS A 34 -4.30 -18.86 29.33
N TYR A 35 -4.21 -17.58 29.73
CA TYR A 35 -5.17 -16.57 29.32
C TYR A 35 -4.92 -16.15 27.87
N ASN A 36 -5.94 -15.62 27.19
CA ASN A 36 -5.86 -15.16 25.79
C ASN A 36 -5.18 -16.19 24.86
N HIS A 37 -4.28 -15.71 24.00
CA HIS A 37 -3.50 -16.50 23.05
C HIS A 37 -2.05 -16.65 23.53
N PHE A 38 -1.83 -16.85 24.82
CA PHE A 38 -0.52 -17.24 25.35
C PHE A 38 -0.28 -18.74 25.13
N ALA A 39 0.95 -19.09 24.76
CA ALA A 39 1.37 -20.42 24.38
C ALA A 39 1.69 -21.30 25.61
N PRO A 40 1.14 -22.53 25.67
CA PRO A 40 1.56 -23.51 26.67
C PRO A 40 3.03 -23.93 26.43
N PRO A 41 3.78 -24.38 27.46
CA PRO A 41 3.30 -24.89 28.76
C PRO A 41 3.35 -23.92 29.95
N PHE A 42 3.99 -22.74 29.85
CA PHE A 42 4.14 -21.79 30.98
C PHE A 42 3.48 -20.42 30.76
N CYS A 43 2.82 -20.24 29.60
CA CYS A 43 2.12 -19.00 29.24
C CYS A 43 3.04 -17.76 29.21
N GLU A 44 4.29 -17.94 28.78
CA GLU A 44 5.29 -16.87 28.72
C GLU A 44 5.30 -16.16 27.35
N PHE A 45 5.01 -16.91 26.28
CA PHE A 45 5.07 -16.42 24.90
C PHE A 45 3.68 -16.41 24.26
N CYS A 46 3.49 -15.66 23.17
CA CYS A 46 2.25 -15.71 22.39
C CYS A 46 2.21 -16.90 21.43
N LEU A 47 1.01 -17.37 21.07
CA LEU A 47 0.82 -18.27 19.95
C LEU A 47 1.27 -17.62 18.63
N PRO A 48 1.73 -18.41 17.65
CA PRO A 48 2.06 -17.88 16.33
C PRO A 48 0.85 -17.20 15.71
N GLY A 49 1.03 -15.97 15.22
CA GLY A 49 -0.07 -15.15 14.70
C GLY A 49 -0.61 -14.13 15.70
N TYR A 50 -0.22 -14.20 16.98
CA TYR A 50 -0.59 -13.22 18.01
C TYR A 50 0.63 -12.46 18.51
N TRP A 51 0.45 -11.19 18.87
CA TRP A 51 1.50 -10.30 19.35
C TRP A 51 0.94 -9.28 20.36
N ALA A 52 1.82 -8.39 20.85
CA ALA A 52 1.62 -7.44 21.95
C ALA A 52 1.70 -8.07 23.36
N GLU A 53 1.68 -7.21 24.38
CA GLU A 53 1.95 -7.55 25.79
C GLU A 53 0.99 -8.59 26.38
N ALA A 54 -0.25 -8.63 25.88
CA ALA A 54 -1.29 -9.54 26.33
C ALA A 54 -1.68 -10.59 25.28
N CYS A 55 -0.91 -10.72 24.18
CA CYS A 55 -1.23 -11.58 23.04
C CYS A 55 -2.67 -11.38 22.52
N ASP A 56 -3.14 -10.14 22.54
CA ASP A 56 -4.49 -9.72 22.17
C ASP A 56 -4.60 -9.31 20.70
N ARG A 57 -3.46 -9.02 20.06
CA ARG A 57 -3.42 -8.54 18.68
C ARG A 57 -3.06 -9.67 17.72
N GLU A 58 -3.81 -9.77 16.64
CA GLU A 58 -3.48 -10.66 15.54
C GLU A 58 -2.48 -9.98 14.60
N ILE A 59 -1.52 -10.75 14.10
CA ILE A 59 -0.68 -10.35 12.99
C ILE A 59 -1.62 -10.28 11.81
N LEU A 60 -2.01 -9.05 11.44
CA LEU A 60 -2.75 -8.80 10.21
C LEU A 60 -2.01 -9.54 9.09
N PRO A 61 -2.66 -10.48 8.37
CA PRO A 61 -2.03 -11.09 7.21
C PRO A 61 -1.61 -9.91 6.32
N ALA A 62 -0.33 -9.89 5.93
CA ALA A 62 0.19 -8.88 5.03
C ALA A 62 -0.85 -8.69 3.92
N MET A 63 -1.36 -7.46 3.77
CA MET A 63 -2.44 -7.17 2.83
C MET A 63 -2.15 -7.94 1.54
N PRO A 64 -3.08 -8.78 1.06
CA PRO A 64 -2.84 -9.49 -0.19
C PRO A 64 -2.47 -8.42 -1.22
N GLU A 65 -1.31 -8.61 -1.83
CA GLU A 65 -0.80 -7.71 -2.86
C GLU A 65 -1.94 -7.41 -3.83
N PRO A 66 -2.16 -6.13 -4.21
CA PRO A 66 -3.31 -5.77 -5.02
C PRO A 66 -3.35 -6.65 -6.26
N LEU A 67 -4.43 -7.44 -6.38
CA LEU A 67 -4.75 -8.43 -7.42
C LEU A 67 -4.88 -7.84 -8.84
N LEU A 68 -4.30 -6.68 -9.10
CA LEU A 68 -4.28 -6.12 -10.44
C LEU A 68 -3.36 -6.99 -11.30
N PRO A 69 -3.87 -7.55 -12.41
CA PRO A 69 -3.03 -8.28 -13.34
C PRO A 69 -1.84 -7.41 -13.75
N PRO A 70 -0.62 -7.97 -13.91
CA PRO A 70 0.57 -7.21 -14.26
C PRO A 70 0.40 -6.40 -15.57
N PHE A 71 -0.55 -6.79 -16.41
CA PHE A 71 -0.89 -6.12 -17.67
C PHE A 71 -1.73 -4.84 -17.51
N PHE A 72 -2.39 -4.62 -16.36
CA PHE A 72 -3.27 -3.47 -16.16
C PHE A 72 -2.49 -2.16 -16.25
N GLY A 73 -1.27 -2.12 -15.71
CA GLY A 73 -0.38 -0.96 -15.84
C GLY A 73 -0.06 -0.63 -17.29
N HIS A 74 0.24 -1.65 -18.12
CA HIS A 74 0.54 -1.45 -19.53
C HIS A 74 -0.68 -0.93 -20.30
N VAL A 75 -1.87 -1.48 -20.07
CA VAL A 75 -3.11 -1.04 -20.74
C VAL A 75 -3.41 0.43 -20.44
N VAL A 76 -3.31 0.85 -19.17
CA VAL A 76 -3.54 2.25 -18.78
C VAL A 76 -2.52 3.18 -19.43
N VAL A 77 -1.23 2.81 -19.43
CA VAL A 77 -0.18 3.63 -20.05
C VAL A 77 -0.39 3.77 -21.56
N TYR A 78 -0.68 2.68 -22.27
CA TYR A 78 -0.96 2.74 -23.72
C TYR A 78 -2.19 3.61 -24.02
N LEU A 79 -3.25 3.50 -23.23
CA LEU A 79 -4.45 4.32 -23.38
C LEU A 79 -4.13 5.81 -23.24
N VAL A 80 -3.37 6.18 -22.20
CA VAL A 80 -2.94 7.58 -21.98
C VAL A 80 -2.09 8.10 -23.15
N VAL A 81 -1.13 7.30 -23.64
CA VAL A 81 -0.27 7.70 -24.76
C VAL A 81 -1.07 7.91 -26.04
N VAL A 82 -2.01 7.01 -26.37
CA VAL A 82 -2.86 7.15 -27.56
C VAL A 82 -3.73 8.40 -27.45
N LEU A 83 -4.32 8.68 -26.29
CA LEU A 83 -5.11 9.89 -26.08
C LEU A 83 -4.27 11.16 -26.26
N LEU A 84 -3.05 11.20 -25.74
CA LEU A 84 -2.16 12.36 -25.93
C LEU A 84 -1.83 12.59 -27.40
N ILE A 85 -1.54 11.52 -28.16
CA ILE A 85 -1.27 11.62 -29.60
C ILE A 85 -2.50 12.17 -30.35
N LEU A 86 -3.70 11.69 -30.03
CA LEU A 86 -4.94 12.17 -30.64
C LEU A 86 -5.22 13.64 -30.31
N ILE A 87 -5.00 14.06 -29.06
CA ILE A 87 -5.15 15.45 -28.63
C ILE A 87 -4.17 16.35 -29.37
N ILE A 88 -2.91 15.95 -29.48
CA ILE A 88 -1.88 16.69 -30.23
C ILE A 88 -2.29 16.80 -31.70
N TYR A 89 -2.66 15.69 -32.34
CA TYR A 89 -3.10 15.70 -33.74
C TYR A 89 -4.27 16.65 -33.97
N PHE A 90 -5.26 16.62 -33.10
CA PHE A 90 -6.46 17.46 -33.21
C PHE A 90 -6.15 18.93 -32.94
N ALA A 91 -5.27 19.23 -31.99
CA ALA A 91 -4.80 20.58 -31.71
C ALA A 91 -4.00 21.14 -32.91
N PHE A 92 -3.09 20.37 -33.49
CA PHE A 92 -2.35 20.76 -34.70
C PHE A 92 -3.25 20.89 -35.93
N GLY A 93 -4.22 19.99 -36.11
CA GLY A 93 -5.22 20.08 -37.17
C GLY A 93 -6.08 21.33 -37.07
N ARG A 94 -6.48 21.73 -35.84
CA ARG A 94 -7.14 23.01 -35.60
C ARG A 94 -6.22 24.20 -35.85
N CYS A 95 -4.98 24.18 -35.38
CA CYS A 95 -4.02 25.27 -35.64
C CYS A 95 -3.72 25.44 -37.15
N ARG A 96 -3.67 24.34 -37.91
CA ARG A 96 -3.42 24.31 -39.35
C ARG A 96 -4.63 24.71 -40.20
N SER A 97 -5.82 24.77 -39.59
CA SER A 97 -7.06 25.21 -40.26
C SER A 97 -7.19 26.73 -40.40
N ASN A 98 -6.27 27.51 -39.82
CA ASN A 98 -6.16 28.93 -40.15
C ASN A 98 -5.59 29.05 -41.57
N PRO A 99 -6.36 29.52 -42.57
CA PRO A 99 -5.83 29.71 -43.91
C PRO A 99 -4.70 30.76 -43.87
N PRO A 100 -3.69 30.66 -44.75
CA PRO A 100 -2.70 31.72 -44.89
C PRO A 100 -3.43 33.03 -45.24
N PRO A 101 -2.99 34.19 -44.69
CA PRO A 101 -3.53 35.48 -45.09
C PRO A 101 -3.31 35.66 -46.59
N TYR A 102 -4.39 35.92 -47.34
CA TYR A 102 -4.33 36.18 -48.77
C TYR A 102 -3.53 37.46 -49.04
N GLU A 103 -2.71 37.42 -50.08
CA GLU A 103 -1.94 38.54 -50.62
C GLU A 103 -2.81 39.80 -50.82
N GLU A 104 -2.41 40.91 -50.19
CA GLU A 104 -2.82 42.26 -50.60
C GLU A 104 -1.90 42.77 -51.72
N VAL A 105 -1.88 42.07 -52.85
CA VAL A 105 -1.42 42.64 -54.12
C VAL A 105 -2.61 43.41 -54.68
N ILE A 106 -2.66 44.73 -54.47
CA ILE A 106 -3.21 45.79 -55.35
C ILE A 106 -3.15 47.08 -54.53
N GLN A 107 -2.04 47.80 -54.66
CA GLN A 107 -2.05 49.26 -54.60
C GLN A 107 -0.94 49.75 -55.53
N GLU A 108 -1.07 49.38 -56.81
CA GLU A 108 -0.52 50.22 -57.87
C GLU A 108 -1.16 51.60 -57.71
N ALA A 109 -0.39 52.54 -57.17
CA ALA A 109 -0.75 53.94 -57.20
C ALA A 109 -0.98 54.34 -58.67
N PRO A 110 -2.10 55.00 -59.01
CA PRO A 110 -2.33 55.42 -60.40
C PRO A 110 -1.21 56.39 -60.84
N PRO A 111 -0.74 56.31 -62.10
CA PRO A 111 0.36 57.14 -62.57
C PRO A 111 -0.02 58.63 -62.57
N PRO A 112 0.98 59.54 -62.38
CA PRO A 112 0.73 60.96 -62.21
C PRO A 112 0.19 61.63 -63.49
N PRO A 113 -0.65 62.68 -63.37
CA PRO A 113 -1.16 63.40 -64.53
C PRO A 113 -0.05 64.29 -65.13
N TYR A 114 0.14 64.19 -66.45
CA TYR A 114 1.00 65.10 -67.21
C TYR A 114 0.29 66.45 -67.40
N TYR A 115 1.04 67.53 -67.18
CA TYR A 115 0.58 68.91 -67.30
C TYR A 115 0.34 69.28 -68.78
N LEU A 116 -0.79 69.91 -69.08
CA LEU A 116 -1.04 70.63 -70.33
C LEU A 116 -1.51 72.05 -69.98
N ILE A 117 -0.57 73.00 -70.00
CA ILE A 117 -0.72 74.43 -70.30
C ILE A 117 0.64 74.96 -70.75
#